data_AF-A0A0J8UK95-F1
#
_entry.id   AF-A0A0J8UK95-F1
#
_cell.length_a   1.000
_cell.length_b   1.000
_cell.length_c   1.000
_cell.angle_alpha   90.00
_cell.angle_beta   90.00
_cell.angle_gamma   90.00
#
_symmetry.space_group_name_H-M   'P 1'
#
loop_
_entity.id
_entity.type
_entity.pdbx_description
1 polymer ?
#
loop_
_entity_poly.entity_id
_entity_poly.type
_entity_poly.pdbx_seq_one_letter_code
_entity_poly.pdbx_strand_id
1 'polypeptide(L)'
;MLNEYFSLSISEDGSLLSIPLLLKNYMPSLAKLPRFLLRLGPYVDWTNEEACFRTFLRELAAFYTPEQLPTIPATPTPAIASLGADGSNTQGERPTQESLNAQHQSETQPSSTPPQKEDPSITRRRTQLAWMLEHILFPAIRSRLVATDDLSFRKMLKRKRAYLLKSWK
;
A
#
# COMPACT_ATOMS: atom_id res chain seq x y z
N MET A 1 -24.97 10.69 -20.37
CA MET A 1 -23.51 10.51 -20.15
C MET A 1 -23.19 9.70 -18.89
N LEU A 2 -22.84 10.27 -17.71
CA LEU A 2 -22.24 9.47 -16.61
C LEU A 2 -23.12 8.32 -16.08
N ASN A 3 -24.40 8.57 -15.83
CA ASN A 3 -25.35 7.55 -15.41
C ASN A 3 -25.61 6.51 -16.53
N GLU A 4 -25.68 6.99 -17.77
CA GLU A 4 -26.03 6.22 -18.96
C GLU A 4 -24.93 5.24 -19.39
N TYR A 5 -23.67 5.69 -19.44
CA TYR A 5 -22.53 4.87 -19.86
C TYR A 5 -21.86 4.10 -18.72
N PHE A 6 -21.90 4.63 -17.49
CA PHE A 6 -21.14 4.08 -16.37
C PHE A 6 -22.00 3.76 -15.15
N SER A 7 -23.29 4.07 -15.12
CA SER A 7 -24.15 3.93 -13.92
C SER A 7 -23.65 4.72 -12.70
N LEU A 8 -22.88 5.79 -12.94
CA LEU A 8 -22.45 6.76 -11.94
C LEU A 8 -23.47 7.91 -11.92
N SER A 9 -24.26 8.01 -10.86
CA SER A 9 -25.32 9.02 -10.74
C SER A 9 -25.06 9.95 -9.55
N ILE A 10 -25.22 11.25 -9.79
CA ILE A 10 -25.09 12.33 -8.81
C ILE A 10 -26.39 13.15 -8.92
N SER A 11 -26.98 13.51 -7.77
CA SER A 11 -28.19 14.34 -7.71
C SER A 11 -27.91 15.82 -7.98
N GLU A 12 -28.98 16.60 -8.16
CA GLU A 12 -28.89 18.04 -8.42
C GLU A 12 -28.28 18.84 -7.26
N ASP A 13 -28.44 18.36 -6.01
CA ASP A 13 -27.78 18.90 -4.81
C ASP A 13 -26.31 18.46 -4.65
N GLY A 14 -25.79 17.63 -5.56
CA GLY A 14 -24.40 17.16 -5.55
C GLY A 14 -24.15 15.88 -4.74
N SER A 15 -25.19 15.23 -4.20
CA SER A 15 -25.06 13.96 -3.50
C SER A 15 -24.83 12.79 -4.46
N LEU A 16 -23.88 11.91 -4.16
CA LEU A 16 -23.62 10.70 -4.96
C LEU A 16 -24.70 9.64 -4.69
N LEU A 17 -25.43 9.25 -5.72
CA LEU A 17 -26.53 8.29 -5.64
C LEU A 17 -26.11 6.84 -5.99
N SER A 18 -25.22 6.66 -6.97
CA SER A 18 -24.80 5.33 -7.43
C SER A 18 -23.36 5.28 -7.92
N ILE A 19 -22.74 4.10 -7.84
CA ILE A 19 -21.43 3.78 -8.43
C ILE A 19 -21.52 2.49 -9.28
N PRO A 20 -20.61 2.27 -10.25
CA PRO A 20 -20.71 1.14 -11.19
C PRO A 20 -20.54 -0.24 -10.52
N LEU A 21 -21.39 -1.22 -10.80
CA LEU A 21 -21.18 -2.59 -10.29
C LEU A 21 -20.36 -3.44 -11.28
N LEU A 22 -19.03 -3.31 -11.21
CA LEU A 22 -18.11 -3.99 -12.16
C LEU A 22 -18.02 -5.52 -11.97
N LEU A 23 -18.23 -6.01 -10.75
CA LEU A 23 -18.13 -7.44 -10.42
C LEU A 23 -19.12 -7.80 -9.31
N LYS A 24 -19.91 -8.86 -9.52
CA LYS A 24 -20.86 -9.36 -8.52
C LYS A 24 -20.13 -9.71 -7.21
N ASN A 25 -20.73 -9.31 -6.09
CA ASN A 25 -20.19 -9.46 -4.73
C ASN A 25 -18.88 -8.69 -4.45
N TYR A 26 -18.44 -7.80 -5.34
CA TYR A 26 -17.27 -6.94 -5.13
C TYR A 26 -17.70 -5.47 -4.94
N MET A 27 -17.21 -4.84 -3.88
CA MET A 27 -17.30 -3.39 -3.66
C MET A 27 -15.90 -2.83 -3.39
N PRO A 28 -15.54 -1.67 -3.98
CA PRO A 28 -14.28 -1.00 -3.70
C PRO A 28 -14.25 -0.42 -2.29
N SER A 29 -13.06 -0.17 -1.75
CA SER A 29 -12.91 0.58 -0.48
C SER A 29 -13.43 2.00 -0.65
N LEU A 30 -14.58 2.31 -0.03
CA LEU A 30 -15.20 3.64 -0.08
C LEU A 30 -14.34 4.73 0.58
N ALA A 31 -13.34 4.37 1.38
CA ALA A 31 -12.32 5.31 1.86
C ALA A 31 -11.57 6.01 0.71
N LYS A 32 -11.52 5.40 -0.48
CA LYS A 32 -10.93 5.98 -1.69
C LYS A 32 -11.90 6.84 -2.51
N LEU A 33 -13.21 6.81 -2.20
CA LEU A 33 -14.24 7.49 -2.98
C LEU A 33 -14.02 9.01 -3.11
N PRO A 34 -13.66 9.77 -2.05
CA PRO A 34 -13.40 11.20 -2.19
C PRO A 34 -12.24 11.49 -3.15
N ARG A 35 -11.18 10.67 -3.11
CA ARG A 35 -10.04 10.79 -4.03
C ARG A 35 -10.42 10.44 -5.47
N PHE A 36 -11.29 9.45 -5.68
CA PHE A 36 -11.81 9.11 -7.00
C PHE A 36 -12.58 10.31 -7.60
N LEU A 37 -13.57 10.83 -6.88
CA LEU A 37 -14.39 11.97 -7.34
C LEU A 37 -13.52 13.22 -7.62
N LEU A 38 -12.58 13.56 -6.74
CA LEU A 38 -11.65 14.67 -6.95
C LEU A 38 -10.72 14.49 -8.16
N ARG A 39 -10.45 13.24 -8.58
CA ARG A 39 -9.62 12.97 -9.77
C ARG A 39 -10.41 13.02 -11.07
N LEU A 40 -11.73 12.84 -11.05
CA LEU A 40 -12.58 12.93 -12.24
C LEU A 40 -12.49 14.30 -12.93
N GLY A 41 -12.34 15.40 -12.18
CA GLY A 41 -12.16 16.73 -12.77
C GLY A 41 -10.90 16.86 -13.64
N PRO A 42 -9.69 16.82 -13.05
CA PRO A 42 -8.45 17.14 -13.78
C PRO A 42 -7.79 15.97 -14.52
N TYR A 43 -8.20 14.71 -14.31
CA TYR A 43 -7.58 13.54 -14.96
C TYR A 43 -8.45 12.86 -16.02
N VAL A 44 -9.69 13.33 -16.23
CA VAL A 44 -10.56 12.88 -17.32
C VAL A 44 -10.64 13.96 -18.38
N ASP A 45 -10.43 13.58 -19.64
CA ASP A 45 -10.64 14.46 -20.79
C ASP A 45 -12.12 14.47 -21.15
N TRP A 46 -12.84 15.53 -20.80
CA TRP A 46 -14.27 15.65 -21.10
C TRP A 46 -14.57 16.22 -22.50
N THR A 47 -13.53 16.48 -23.31
CA THR A 47 -13.67 17.18 -24.61
C THR A 47 -13.71 16.24 -25.81
N ASN A 48 -13.01 15.11 -25.74
CA ASN A 48 -12.98 14.08 -26.79
C ASN A 48 -13.55 12.77 -26.26
N GLU A 49 -14.52 12.17 -26.95
CA GLU A 49 -15.25 10.98 -26.47
C GLU A 49 -14.34 9.78 -26.19
N GLU A 50 -13.46 9.40 -27.14
CA GLU A 50 -12.55 8.26 -26.95
C GLU A 50 -11.58 8.50 -25.79
N ALA A 51 -11.04 9.72 -25.70
CA ALA A 51 -10.17 10.11 -24.60
C ALA A 51 -10.91 10.12 -23.25
N CYS A 52 -12.17 10.56 -23.23
CA CYS A 52 -13.04 10.57 -22.06
C CYS A 52 -13.24 9.17 -21.51
N PHE A 53 -13.73 8.24 -22.35
CA PHE A 53 -13.91 6.84 -21.95
C PHE A 53 -12.59 6.23 -21.47
N ARG A 54 -11.50 6.43 -22.22
CA ARG A 54 -10.17 5.88 -21.89
C ARG A 54 -9.60 6.41 -20.58
N THR A 55 -9.81 7.69 -20.26
CA THR A 55 -9.30 8.32 -19.03
C THR A 55 -10.20 8.05 -17.84
N PHE A 56 -11.53 8.16 -17.99
CA PHE A 56 -12.51 7.80 -16.98
C PHE A 56 -12.36 6.34 -16.53
N LEU A 57 -12.26 5.39 -17.48
CA LEU A 57 -12.10 3.97 -17.15
C LEU A 57 -10.79 3.67 -16.42
N ARG A 58 -9.73 4.48 -16.59
CA ARG A 58 -8.48 4.37 -15.82
C ARG A 58 -8.65 4.84 -14.37
N GLU A 59 -9.30 5.97 -14.16
CA GLU A 59 -9.61 6.46 -12.81
C GLU A 59 -10.57 5.51 -12.08
N LEU A 60 -11.55 4.96 -12.80
CA LEU A 60 -12.45 3.93 -12.29
C LEU A 60 -11.69 2.64 -11.94
N ALA A 61 -10.79 2.16 -12.79
CA ALA A 61 -9.97 0.98 -12.48
C ALA A 61 -9.07 1.21 -11.24
N ALA A 62 -8.52 2.41 -11.06
CA ALA A 62 -7.75 2.76 -9.86
C ALA A 62 -8.64 2.79 -8.59
N PHE A 63 -9.89 3.25 -8.70
CA PHE A 63 -10.86 3.17 -7.62
C PHE A 63 -11.28 1.71 -7.31
N TYR A 64 -11.42 0.84 -8.31
CA TYR A 64 -11.78 -0.58 -8.13
C TYR A 64 -10.60 -1.54 -7.88
N THR A 65 -9.37 -1.05 -7.84
CA THR A 65 -8.20 -1.84 -7.40
C THR A 65 -8.21 -1.98 -5.86
N PRO A 66 -7.95 -3.17 -5.27
CA PRO A 66 -7.85 -3.34 -3.81
C PRO A 66 -6.90 -2.36 -3.11
N GLU A 67 -7.21 -2.02 -1.86
CA GLU A 67 -6.38 -1.14 -1.02
C GLU A 67 -5.08 -1.82 -0.61
N GLN A 68 -3.96 -1.11 -0.70
CA GLN A 68 -2.69 -1.55 -0.13
C GLN A 68 -2.64 -1.13 1.34
N LEU A 69 -2.73 -2.10 2.24
CA LEU A 69 -2.55 -1.85 3.67
C LEU A 69 -1.06 -1.76 4.01
N PRO A 70 -0.67 -0.98 5.04
CA PRO A 70 0.72 -0.88 5.49
C PRO A 70 1.34 -2.27 5.72
N THR A 71 2.59 -2.45 5.32
CA THR A 71 3.33 -3.70 5.60
C THR A 71 3.92 -3.64 6.99
N ILE A 72 3.73 -4.68 7.81
CA ILE A 72 4.45 -4.81 9.08
C ILE A 72 5.95 -4.94 8.75
N PRO A 73 6.85 -4.10 9.29
CA PRO A 73 8.29 -4.32 9.12
C PRO A 73 8.63 -5.68 9.73
N ALA A 74 9.15 -6.58 8.92
CA ALA A 74 9.54 -7.90 9.40
C ALA A 74 10.55 -7.73 10.53
N THR A 75 10.19 -8.19 11.74
CA THR A 75 11.17 -8.37 12.81
C THR A 75 12.26 -9.27 12.25
N PRO A 76 13.55 -8.89 12.35
CA PRO A 76 14.63 -9.73 11.87
C PRO A 76 14.56 -11.06 12.63
N THR A 77 14.22 -12.14 11.92
CA THR A 77 14.30 -13.49 12.45
C THR A 77 15.73 -13.69 12.96
N PRO A 78 15.96 -13.91 14.27
CA PRO A 78 17.30 -14.11 14.76
C PRO A 78 17.88 -15.34 14.07
N ALA A 79 18.94 -15.14 13.31
CA ALA A 79 19.67 -16.23 12.70
C ALA A 79 20.16 -17.18 13.80
N ILE A 80 20.12 -18.47 13.49
CA ILE A 80 20.48 -19.56 14.40
C ILE A 80 21.86 -19.30 15.01
N ALA A 81 21.92 -19.13 16.33
CA ALA A 81 23.16 -19.10 17.10
C ALA A 81 23.23 -20.35 17.99
N SER A 82 23.86 -21.39 17.47
CA SER A 82 24.21 -22.60 18.21
C SER A 82 25.67 -22.56 18.66
N LEU A 83 25.93 -22.93 19.93
CA LEU A 83 27.21 -23.37 20.53
C LEU A 83 28.21 -22.31 21.07
N GLY A 84 28.81 -22.63 22.24
CA GLY A 84 29.95 -21.94 22.90
C GLY A 84 29.52 -20.91 23.97
N ALA A 85 29.71 -21.05 25.29
CA ALA A 85 30.73 -21.63 26.20
C ALA A 85 31.88 -20.67 26.60
N ASP A 86 32.10 -20.55 27.92
CA ASP A 86 33.17 -19.84 28.69
C ASP A 86 33.33 -18.30 28.51
N GLY A 87 33.78 -17.49 29.50
CA GLY A 87 34.03 -17.74 30.93
C GLY A 87 34.68 -16.54 31.67
N SER A 88 34.34 -16.35 32.96
CA SER A 88 35.07 -15.62 34.05
C SER A 88 35.49 -14.11 33.98
N ASN A 89 34.95 -13.35 34.97
CA ASN A 89 35.58 -12.30 35.83
C ASN A 89 35.96 -10.91 35.22
N THR A 90 36.29 -9.80 35.91
CA THR A 90 36.58 -9.50 37.35
C THR A 90 36.02 -8.11 37.83
N GLN A 91 36.55 -7.54 38.93
CA GLN A 91 36.12 -6.35 39.70
C GLN A 91 36.95 -5.05 39.43
N GLY A 92 36.50 -3.86 39.91
CA GLY A 92 37.42 -2.71 40.17
C GLY A 92 36.88 -1.25 40.26
N GLU A 93 36.29 -0.87 41.41
CA GLU A 93 36.41 0.44 42.15
C GLU A 93 36.12 1.86 41.55
N ARG A 94 35.95 2.83 42.48
CA ARG A 94 35.70 4.31 42.42
C ARG A 94 36.57 4.94 43.56
N PRO A 95 36.93 6.26 43.67
CA PRO A 95 36.04 7.45 43.50
C PRO A 95 36.68 8.83 43.09
N THR A 96 35.83 9.86 42.84
CA THR A 96 36.06 11.35 42.95
C THR A 96 37.17 12.03 42.09
N GLN A 97 37.12 13.32 41.68
CA GLN A 97 36.35 14.51 42.11
C GLN A 97 36.26 15.63 41.01
N GLU A 98 35.21 16.47 41.07
CA GLU A 98 35.08 17.89 40.64
C GLU A 98 35.55 18.45 39.27
N SER A 99 34.61 18.94 38.43
CA SER A 99 34.36 20.39 38.20
C SER A 99 33.36 20.73 37.06
N LEU A 100 32.35 21.58 37.36
CA LEU A 100 31.73 22.67 36.55
C LEU A 100 31.61 22.47 35.00
N ASN A 101 30.45 22.58 34.32
CA ASN A 101 29.43 23.65 34.38
C ASN A 101 28.29 23.43 33.33
N ALA A 102 27.24 24.26 33.41
CA ALA A 102 26.22 24.59 32.38
C ALA A 102 25.13 23.55 31.98
N GLN A 103 23.88 24.04 31.93
CA GLN A 103 22.66 23.26 31.66
C GLN A 103 22.28 23.26 30.17
N HIS A 104 21.99 22.08 29.62
CA HIS A 104 20.90 21.92 28.65
C HIS A 104 20.34 20.49 28.72
N GLN A 105 19.07 20.34 29.11
CA GLN A 105 18.42 19.03 29.18
C GLN A 105 18.00 18.58 27.78
N SER A 106 18.72 17.60 27.25
CA SER A 106 18.27 16.74 26.16
C SER A 106 18.34 15.29 26.64
N GLU A 107 17.27 14.83 27.30
CA GLU A 107 17.14 13.43 27.72
C GLU A 107 17.03 12.51 26.49
N THR A 108 18.18 12.02 26.05
CA THR A 108 18.27 10.84 25.19
C THR A 108 17.89 9.62 26.03
N GLN A 109 16.60 9.28 26.09
CA GLN A 109 16.17 8.02 26.71
C GLN A 109 16.40 6.83 25.76
N PRO A 110 16.85 5.67 26.27
CA PRO A 110 17.14 4.50 25.44
C PRO A 110 15.85 3.92 24.85
N SER A 111 15.85 3.72 23.54
CA SER A 111 14.70 3.22 22.78
C SER A 111 14.45 1.72 23.00
N SER A 112 13.82 1.37 24.12
CA SER A 112 13.24 0.05 24.34
C SER A 112 11.89 -0.07 23.60
N THR A 113 11.93 -0.09 22.26
CA THR A 113 10.73 -0.20 21.42
C THR A 113 9.96 -1.48 21.75
N PRO A 114 8.73 -1.41 22.30
CA PRO A 114 7.90 -2.59 22.50
C PRO A 114 7.50 -3.17 21.13
N PRO A 115 7.22 -4.48 21.02
CA PRO A 115 6.69 -5.05 19.79
C PRO A 115 5.40 -4.31 19.40
N GLN A 116 5.41 -3.64 18.25
CA GLN A 116 4.28 -2.81 17.83
C GLN A 116 3.08 -3.70 17.56
N LYS A 117 2.13 -3.71 18.50
CA LYS A 117 0.83 -4.33 18.32
C LYS A 117 0.12 -3.63 17.19
N GLU A 118 -0.17 -4.38 16.13
CA GLU A 118 -0.97 -3.89 15.02
C GLU A 118 -2.37 -3.48 15.50
N ASP A 119 -2.88 -2.38 14.93
CA ASP A 119 -4.26 -1.94 15.16
C ASP A 119 -5.25 -3.03 14.69
N PRO A 120 -6.17 -3.50 15.56
CA PRO A 120 -7.10 -4.57 15.22
C PRO A 120 -7.98 -4.28 14.00
N SER A 121 -8.17 -3.01 13.63
CA SER A 121 -8.86 -2.61 12.39
C SER A 121 -8.06 -2.97 11.14
N ILE A 122 -6.73 -2.84 11.16
CA ILE A 122 -5.85 -3.20 10.04
C ILE A 122 -5.80 -4.71 9.85
N THR A 123 -5.69 -5.47 10.96
CA THR A 123 -5.74 -6.94 10.92
C THR A 123 -7.07 -7.43 10.32
N ARG A 124 -8.21 -6.87 10.75
CA ARG A 124 -9.54 -7.20 10.19
C ARG A 124 -9.62 -6.91 8.70
N ARG A 125 -9.16 -5.74 8.25
CA ARG A 125 -9.14 -5.39 6.81
C ARG A 125 -8.24 -6.31 6.00
N ARG A 126 -7.06 -6.73 6.51
CA ARG A 126 -6.20 -7.69 5.82
C ARG A 126 -6.91 -9.02 5.58
N THR A 127 -7.57 -9.58 6.60
CA THR A 127 -8.31 -10.84 6.47
C THR A 127 -9.46 -10.72 5.46
N GLN A 128 -10.20 -9.60 5.49
CA GLN A 128 -11.26 -9.32 4.51
C GLN A 128 -10.71 -9.22 3.07
N LEU A 129 -9.62 -8.48 2.87
CA LEU A 129 -8.98 -8.33 1.55
C LEU A 129 -8.42 -9.66 1.03
N ALA A 130 -7.79 -10.47 1.90
CA ALA A 130 -7.26 -11.78 1.53
C ALA A 130 -8.37 -12.73 1.07
N TRP A 131 -9.45 -12.84 1.84
CA TRP A 131 -10.61 -13.67 1.47
C TRP A 131 -11.25 -13.22 0.15
N MET A 132 -11.44 -11.91 -0.02
CA MET A 132 -12.00 -11.30 -1.22
C MET A 132 -11.10 -11.49 -2.46
N LEU A 133 -9.77 -11.42 -2.29
CA LEU A 133 -8.82 -11.72 -3.37
C LEU A 133 -8.99 -13.17 -3.84
N GLU A 134 -9.00 -14.12 -2.90
CA GLU A 134 -9.08 -15.56 -3.16
C GLU A 134 -10.43 -15.98 -3.75
N HIS A 135 -11.55 -15.49 -3.21
CA HIS A 135 -12.90 -16.01 -3.50
C HIS A 135 -13.68 -15.18 -4.54
N ILE A 136 -13.29 -13.93 -4.80
CA ILE A 136 -14.01 -13.03 -5.72
C ILE A 136 -13.11 -12.57 -6.87
N LEU A 137 -11.96 -11.97 -6.57
CA LEU A 137 -11.12 -11.35 -7.60
C LEU A 137 -10.33 -12.35 -8.43
N PHE A 138 -9.64 -13.33 -7.82
CA PHE A 138 -8.88 -14.33 -8.58
C PHE A 138 -9.77 -15.21 -9.49
N PRO A 139 -10.97 -15.66 -9.08
CA PRO A 139 -11.91 -16.34 -9.98
C PRO A 139 -12.40 -15.43 -11.13
N ALA A 140 -12.66 -14.14 -10.86
CA ALA A 140 -13.03 -13.18 -11.90
C ALA A 140 -11.89 -12.91 -12.89
N ILE A 141 -10.66 -12.73 -12.38
CA ILE A 141 -9.44 -12.55 -13.17
C ILE A 141 -9.17 -13.79 -14.04
N ARG A 142 -9.20 -14.99 -13.45
CA ARG A 142 -8.99 -16.26 -14.16
C ARG A 142 -9.99 -16.48 -15.30
N SER A 143 -11.22 -16.00 -15.15
CA SER A 143 -12.29 -16.19 -16.16
C SER A 143 -12.35 -15.11 -17.22
N ARG A 144 -11.84 -13.89 -16.97
CA ARG A 144 -12.09 -12.71 -17.83
C ARG A 144 -10.87 -11.83 -18.14
N LEU A 145 -9.71 -12.03 -17.50
CA LEU A 145 -8.54 -11.19 -17.78
C LEU A 145 -7.88 -11.58 -19.11
N VAL A 146 -7.94 -10.67 -20.07
CA VAL A 146 -7.05 -10.70 -21.25
C VAL A 146 -5.73 -10.04 -20.86
N ALA A 147 -4.67 -10.83 -20.74
CA ALA A 147 -3.35 -10.32 -20.38
C ALA A 147 -2.76 -9.47 -21.50
N THR A 148 -2.43 -8.21 -21.21
CA THR A 148 -1.74 -7.33 -22.16
C THR A 148 -0.26 -7.66 -22.23
N ASP A 149 0.34 -7.23 -23.34
CA ASP A 149 1.74 -7.45 -23.70
C ASP A 149 2.74 -6.96 -22.63
N ASP A 150 2.38 -5.89 -21.89
CA ASP A 150 3.18 -5.32 -20.79
C ASP A 150 3.03 -6.07 -19.46
N LEU A 151 1.96 -6.84 -19.28
CA LEU A 151 1.81 -7.80 -18.18
C LEU A 151 2.62 -9.08 -18.44
N SER A 152 3.03 -9.33 -19.68
CA SER A 152 3.87 -10.48 -20.03
C SER A 152 5.29 -10.35 -19.45
N PHE A 153 5.69 -11.34 -18.64
CA PHE A 153 6.95 -11.34 -17.88
C PHE A 153 8.21 -11.11 -18.75
N ARG A 154 8.12 -11.42 -20.05
CA ARG A 154 9.18 -11.26 -21.06
C ARG A 154 9.63 -9.80 -21.26
N LYS A 155 8.78 -8.79 -21.01
CA LYS A 155 9.17 -7.36 -21.08
C LYS A 155 9.73 -6.84 -19.76
N MET A 156 9.23 -7.31 -18.62
CA MET A 156 9.70 -6.88 -17.29
C MET A 156 11.19 -7.19 -17.08
N LEU A 157 11.64 -8.37 -17.50
CA LEU A 157 13.06 -8.76 -17.43
C LEU A 157 13.95 -7.88 -18.33
N LYS A 158 13.46 -7.50 -19.53
CA LYS A 158 14.17 -6.60 -20.45
C LYS A 158 14.30 -5.19 -19.88
N ARG A 159 13.24 -4.65 -19.26
CA ARG A 159 13.29 -3.33 -18.57
C ARG A 159 14.28 -3.35 -17.40
N LYS A 160 14.27 -4.39 -16.56
CA LYS A 160 15.21 -4.52 -15.43
C LYS A 160 16.67 -4.64 -15.91
N ARG A 161 16.92 -5.41 -16.97
CA ARG A 161 18.24 -5.51 -17.62
C ARG A 161 18.69 -4.18 -18.25
N ALA A 162 17.79 -3.42 -18.88
CA ALA A 162 18.10 -2.11 -19.45
C ALA A 162 18.43 -1.04 -18.39
N TYR A 163 17.76 -1.07 -17.23
CA TYR A 163 18.12 -0.21 -16.09
C TYR A 163 19.49 -0.56 -15.51
N LEU A 164 19.79 -1.85 -15.32
CA LEU A 164 21.11 -2.29 -14.84
C LEU A 164 22.24 -1.91 -15.82
N LEU A 165 22.03 -2.04 -17.13
CA LEU A 165 22.99 -1.63 -18.16
C LEU A 165 23.19 -0.11 -18.27
N LYS A 166 22.21 0.71 -17.85
CA LYS A 166 22.36 2.17 -17.77
C LYS A 166 22.99 2.66 -16.46
N SER A 167 23.00 1.83 -15.42
CA SER A 167 23.61 2.13 -14.12
C SER A 167 25.07 1.64 -14.02
N TRP A 168 25.63 1.12 -15.12
CA TRP A 168 26.98 0.54 -15.21
C TRP A 168 27.82 1.23 -16.29
N LYS A 169 27.53 2.52 -16.53
CA LYS A 169 28.17 3.39 -17.50
C LYS A 169 28.12 4.84 -17.02
#